data_AF-A0A833JTX5-F1
#
_entry.id   AF-A0A833JTX5-F1
#
_cell.length_a   1.000
_cell.length_b   1.000
_cell.length_c   1.000
_cell.angle_alpha   90.00
_cell.angle_beta   90.00
_cell.angle_gamma   90.00
#
_symmetry.space_group_name_H-M   'P 1'
#
loop_
_entity.id
_entity.type
_entity.pdbx_description
1 polymer ?
#
loop_
_entity_poly.entity_id
_entity_poly.type
_entity_poly.pdbx_seq_one_letter_code
_entity_poly.pdbx_strand_id
1 'polypeptide(L)'
;MRYTPASRIFSLNPDMNDALQEIHDFLPCRTPQTWIDSALANQGLLLIDHAHCEKKAASTALSLMYRYVDNTELLNKMSRLAREELRHFEQVLAIMKKRGVTYAHLSPARYAAGLREAVRTEDPGRLVDVLIVGAIIEARSCERFAALAPSLDEKLAEFYNSLLKSEARHYQDYLKLAEQANGGPVDDRVAEFLAIEQKLIESPDSEFRFHSGPVLAG
;
A
#
# COMPACT_ATOMS: atom_id res chain seq x y z
N MET A 1 46.25 -5.89 -2.18
CA MET A 1 45.04 -6.05 -3.01
C MET A 1 43.85 -5.64 -2.15
N ARG A 2 43.31 -4.44 -2.31
CA ARG A 2 42.19 -3.93 -1.50
C ARG A 2 40.94 -3.99 -2.35
N TYR A 3 39.95 -4.76 -1.91
CA TYR A 3 38.62 -4.83 -2.51
C TYR A 3 37.77 -3.73 -1.88
N THR A 4 37.42 -2.71 -2.66
CA THR A 4 36.38 -1.73 -2.31
C THR A 4 35.05 -2.24 -2.86
N PRO A 5 33.99 -2.41 -2.04
CA PRO A 5 32.67 -2.66 -2.57
C PRO A 5 32.14 -1.34 -3.13
N ALA A 6 31.87 -1.32 -4.44
CA ALA A 6 31.13 -0.23 -5.05
C ALA A 6 29.71 -0.26 -4.49
N SER A 7 29.37 0.72 -3.65
CA SER A 7 28.00 1.05 -3.26
C SER A 7 27.23 1.45 -4.52
N ARG A 8 26.60 0.50 -5.20
CA ARG A 8 25.52 0.80 -6.15
C ARG A 8 24.32 1.23 -5.32
N ILE A 9 24.26 2.52 -5.04
CA ILE A 9 22.99 3.17 -4.69
C ILE A 9 22.10 2.94 -5.92
N PHE A 10 21.04 2.16 -5.78
CA PHE A 10 19.97 2.12 -6.79
C PHE A 10 19.36 3.52 -6.82
N SER A 11 19.91 4.40 -7.68
CA SER A 11 19.32 5.71 -7.93
C SER A 11 18.00 5.47 -8.64
N LEU A 12 16.89 5.81 -7.99
CA LEU A 12 15.58 5.84 -8.63
C LEU A 12 15.63 6.85 -9.80
N ASN A 13 14.87 6.57 -10.86
CA ASN A 13 14.74 7.50 -11.99
C ASN A 13 14.10 8.83 -11.52
N PRO A 14 14.39 9.98 -12.15
CA PRO A 14 13.83 11.29 -11.76
C PRO A 14 12.31 11.30 -11.61
N ASP A 15 11.58 10.74 -12.58
CA ASP A 15 10.11 10.61 -12.51
C ASP A 15 9.61 9.83 -11.29
N MET A 16 10.42 8.88 -10.80
CA MET A 16 10.11 8.09 -9.60
C MET A 16 10.39 8.88 -8.33
N ASN A 17 11.45 9.69 -8.33
CA ASN A 17 11.74 10.59 -7.21
C ASN A 17 10.61 11.62 -7.03
N ASP A 18 10.08 12.14 -8.13
CA ASP A 18 8.96 13.09 -8.10
C ASP A 18 7.69 12.42 -7.56
N ALA A 19 7.34 11.21 -8.03
CA ALA A 19 6.20 10.46 -7.52
C ALA A 19 6.33 10.08 -6.04
N LEU A 20 7.54 9.71 -5.61
CA LEU A 20 7.79 9.41 -4.20
C LEU A 20 7.73 10.67 -3.33
N GLN A 21 8.20 11.81 -3.84
CA GLN A 21 8.06 13.10 -3.15
C GLN A 21 6.59 13.48 -2.98
N GLU A 22 5.75 13.27 -4.00
CA GLU A 22 4.31 13.50 -3.91
C GLU A 22 3.65 12.63 -2.83
N ILE A 23 3.99 11.34 -2.76
CA ILE A 23 3.52 10.44 -1.69
C ILE A 23 3.98 10.92 -0.31
N HIS A 24 5.21 11.43 -0.26
CA HIS A 24 5.82 11.96 0.94
C HIS A 24 5.19 13.27 1.42
N ASP A 25 4.63 14.06 0.52
CA ASP A 25 3.86 15.28 0.83
C ASP A 25 2.40 14.95 1.17
N PHE A 26 1.86 13.87 0.59
CA PHE A 26 0.50 13.38 0.86
C PHE A 26 0.37 12.69 2.23
N LEU A 27 1.33 11.84 2.61
CA LEU A 27 1.28 11.09 3.87
C LEU A 27 1.79 11.93 5.05
N PRO A 28 1.12 11.88 6.22
CA PRO A 28 1.42 12.73 7.37
C PRO A 28 2.70 12.30 8.12
N CYS A 29 3.18 11.08 7.90
CA CYS A 29 4.36 10.53 8.55
C CYS A 29 5.12 9.55 7.66
N ARG A 30 6.42 9.39 7.93
CA ARG A 30 7.27 8.35 7.33
C ARG A 30 7.07 7.02 8.05
N THR A 31 7.36 5.93 7.37
CA THR A 31 7.40 4.61 7.99
C THR A 31 8.42 4.60 9.15
N PRO A 32 8.02 4.22 10.38
CA PRO A 32 8.95 4.15 11.51
C PRO A 32 10.07 3.14 11.29
N GLN A 33 11.30 3.49 11.68
CA GLN A 33 12.46 2.59 11.57
C GLN A 33 12.23 1.24 12.27
N THR A 34 11.56 1.24 13.43
CA THR A 34 11.19 0.02 14.16
C THR A 34 10.29 -0.92 13.36
N TRP A 35 9.47 -0.40 12.44
CA TRP A 35 8.72 -1.24 11.51
C TRP A 35 9.63 -1.86 10.45
N ILE A 36 10.60 -1.10 9.91
CA ILE A 36 11.61 -1.61 8.96
C ILE A 36 12.40 -2.74 9.61
N ASP A 37 12.87 -2.55 10.84
CA ASP A 37 13.63 -3.57 11.59
C ASP A 37 12.79 -4.85 11.79
N SER A 38 11.50 -4.69 12.11
CA SER A 38 10.55 -5.80 12.21
C SER A 38 10.35 -6.52 10.88
N ALA A 39 10.27 -5.78 9.77
CA ALA A 39 10.11 -6.32 8.43
C ALA A 39 11.34 -7.13 8.00
N LEU A 40 12.54 -6.65 8.30
CA LEU A 40 13.80 -7.34 8.02
C LEU A 40 13.94 -8.63 8.84
N ALA A 41 13.49 -8.63 10.09
CA ALA A 41 13.46 -9.81 10.95
C ALA A 41 12.41 -10.85 10.54
N ASN A 42 11.34 -10.44 9.82
CA ASN A 42 10.16 -11.27 9.55
C ASN A 42 9.79 -11.35 8.05
N GLN A 43 10.76 -11.36 7.14
CA GLN A 43 10.51 -11.30 5.68
C GLN A 43 9.54 -12.39 5.16
N GLY A 44 9.54 -13.59 5.75
CA GLY A 44 8.57 -14.63 5.38
C GLY A 44 7.12 -14.22 5.67
N LEU A 45 6.88 -13.66 6.87
CA LEU A 45 5.57 -13.13 7.26
C LEU A 45 5.19 -11.90 6.43
N LEU A 46 6.15 -11.01 6.15
CA LEU A 46 5.96 -9.86 5.26
C LEU A 46 5.43 -10.30 3.89
N LEU A 47 6.05 -11.29 3.25
CA LEU A 47 5.65 -11.77 1.93
C LEU A 47 4.26 -12.43 1.95
N ILE A 48 3.92 -13.19 3.00
CA ILE A 48 2.59 -13.78 3.14
C ILE A 48 1.53 -12.67 3.24
N ASP A 49 1.75 -11.67 4.09
CA ASP A 49 0.79 -10.57 4.25
C ASP A 49 0.72 -9.67 3.02
N HIS A 50 1.86 -9.40 2.36
CA HIS A 50 1.91 -8.70 1.08
C HIS A 50 1.02 -9.42 0.05
N ALA A 51 1.18 -10.73 -0.14
CA ALA A 51 0.31 -11.50 -1.04
C ALA A 51 -1.19 -11.41 -0.65
N HIS A 52 -1.51 -11.36 0.64
CA HIS A 52 -2.90 -11.10 1.06
C HIS A 52 -3.36 -9.69 0.71
N CYS A 53 -2.50 -8.68 0.83
CA CYS A 53 -2.82 -7.29 0.48
C CYS A 53 -3.18 -7.16 -0.99
N GLU A 54 -2.38 -7.72 -1.89
CA GLU A 54 -2.65 -7.73 -3.34
C GLU A 54 -4.02 -8.35 -3.66
N LYS A 55 -4.30 -9.52 -3.09
CA LYS A 55 -5.59 -10.19 -3.27
C LYS A 55 -6.76 -9.38 -2.69
N LYS A 56 -6.56 -8.70 -1.55
CA LYS A 56 -7.57 -7.83 -0.92
C LYS A 56 -7.82 -6.57 -1.76
N ALA A 57 -6.80 -5.98 -2.37
CA ALA A 57 -6.92 -4.84 -3.27
C ALA A 57 -7.76 -5.21 -4.51
N ALA A 58 -7.44 -6.33 -5.17
CA ALA A 58 -8.25 -6.88 -6.26
C ALA A 58 -9.72 -7.14 -5.84
N SER A 59 -9.92 -7.77 -4.67
CA SER A 59 -11.27 -8.04 -4.14
C SER A 59 -12.05 -6.77 -3.83
N THR A 60 -11.38 -5.71 -3.38
CA THR A 60 -12.00 -4.40 -3.10
C THR A 60 -12.43 -3.74 -4.41
N ALA A 61 -11.57 -3.75 -5.43
CA ALA A 61 -11.89 -3.24 -6.76
C ALA A 61 -13.12 -3.96 -7.37
N LEU A 62 -13.16 -5.30 -7.31
CA LEU A 62 -14.32 -6.07 -7.76
C LEU A 62 -15.60 -5.70 -7.00
N SER A 63 -15.50 -5.51 -5.69
CA SER A 63 -16.64 -5.12 -4.84
C SER A 63 -17.19 -3.74 -5.20
N LEU A 64 -16.30 -2.78 -5.53
CA LEU A 64 -16.69 -1.47 -6.06
C LEU A 64 -17.41 -1.59 -7.41
N MET A 65 -16.92 -2.45 -8.31
CA MET A 65 -17.55 -2.68 -9.61
C MET A 65 -18.95 -3.27 -9.49
N TYR A 66 -19.18 -4.19 -8.55
CA TYR A 66 -20.52 -4.76 -8.32
C TYR A 66 -21.50 -3.75 -7.72
N ARG A 67 -21.01 -2.80 -6.92
CA ARG A 67 -21.85 -1.83 -6.22
C ARG A 67 -22.20 -0.60 -7.08
N TYR A 68 -21.25 -0.08 -7.85
CA TYR A 68 -21.37 1.20 -8.56
C TYR A 68 -21.42 1.00 -10.08
N VAL A 69 -22.46 0.29 -10.54
CA VAL A 69 -22.58 -0.18 -11.94
C VAL A 69 -22.79 0.93 -12.97
N ASP A 70 -23.32 2.08 -12.56
CA ASP A 70 -23.62 3.19 -13.48
C ASP A 70 -22.42 4.13 -13.68
N ASN A 71 -21.30 3.91 -12.98
CA ASN A 71 -20.09 4.72 -13.11
C ASN A 71 -19.06 4.05 -14.04
N THR A 72 -19.16 4.30 -15.34
CA THR A 72 -18.29 3.68 -16.36
C THR A 72 -16.80 3.97 -16.16
N GLU A 73 -16.43 5.15 -15.65
CA GLU A 73 -15.02 5.48 -15.39
C GLU A 73 -14.48 4.63 -14.24
N LEU A 74 -15.23 4.54 -13.13
CA LEU A 74 -14.90 3.66 -12.00
C LEU A 74 -14.79 2.19 -12.44
N LEU A 75 -15.75 1.69 -13.22
CA LEU A 75 -15.72 0.31 -13.71
C LEU A 75 -14.44 -0.02 -14.50
N ASN A 76 -14.05 0.88 -15.40
CA ASN A 76 -12.84 0.71 -16.20
C ASN A 76 -11.56 0.78 -15.35
N LYS A 77 -11.51 1.72 -14.40
CA LYS A 77 -10.36 1.89 -13.49
C LYS A 77 -10.20 0.68 -12.56
N MET A 78 -11.27 0.27 -11.89
CA MET A 78 -11.27 -0.86 -10.97
C MET A 78 -10.98 -2.19 -11.68
N SER A 79 -11.47 -2.39 -12.91
CA SER A 79 -11.14 -3.59 -13.71
C SER A 79 -9.66 -3.67 -14.07
N ARG A 80 -9.03 -2.52 -14.37
CA ARG A 80 -7.58 -2.46 -14.62
C ARG A 80 -6.78 -2.73 -13.37
N LEU A 81 -7.13 -2.07 -12.26
CA LEU A 81 -6.49 -2.25 -10.97
C LEU A 81 -6.57 -3.71 -10.53
N ALA A 82 -7.77 -4.32 -10.53
CA ALA A 82 -7.95 -5.70 -10.09
C ALA A 82 -7.05 -6.70 -10.85
N ARG A 83 -6.88 -6.53 -12.17
CA ARG A 83 -5.99 -7.39 -12.97
C ARG A 83 -4.52 -7.16 -12.65
N GLU A 84 -4.14 -5.93 -12.35
CA GLU A 84 -2.77 -5.57 -12.00
C GLU A 84 -2.38 -6.13 -10.62
N GLU A 85 -3.26 -6.01 -9.62
CA GLU A 85 -2.98 -6.57 -8.29
C GLU A 85 -2.97 -8.10 -8.29
N LEU A 86 -3.78 -8.75 -9.12
CA LEU A 86 -3.69 -10.21 -9.29
C LEU A 86 -2.35 -10.62 -9.92
N ARG A 87 -1.78 -9.79 -10.81
CA ARG A 87 -0.43 -10.02 -11.33
C ARG A 87 0.63 -9.80 -10.25
N HIS A 88 0.50 -8.76 -9.42
CA HIS A 88 1.39 -8.55 -8.27
C HIS A 88 1.34 -9.73 -7.31
N PHE A 89 0.13 -10.20 -6.96
CA PHE A 89 -0.08 -11.40 -6.16
C PHE A 89 0.66 -12.62 -6.72
N GLU A 90 0.54 -12.90 -8.02
CA GLU A 90 1.25 -14.00 -8.68
C GLU A 90 2.78 -13.86 -8.59
N GLN A 91 3.31 -12.62 -8.71
CA GLN A 91 4.73 -12.34 -8.55
C GLN A 91 5.21 -12.58 -7.12
N VAL A 92 4.44 -12.16 -6.11
CA VAL A 92 4.74 -12.43 -4.69
C VAL A 92 4.76 -13.95 -4.44
N LEU A 93 3.78 -14.70 -4.94
CA LEU A 93 3.76 -16.16 -4.82
C LEU A 93 4.99 -16.82 -5.45
N ALA A 94 5.44 -16.33 -6.61
CA ALA A 94 6.65 -16.83 -7.27
C ALA A 94 7.92 -16.58 -6.43
N ILE A 95 8.00 -15.41 -5.77
CA ILE A 95 9.10 -15.09 -4.84
C ILE A 95 9.04 -15.98 -3.60
N MET A 96 7.86 -16.12 -2.99
CA MET A 96 7.64 -16.99 -1.84
C MET A 96 8.07 -18.43 -2.12
N LYS A 97 7.67 -18.98 -3.27
CA LYS A 97 8.07 -20.33 -3.71
C LYS A 97 9.59 -20.47 -3.81
N LYS A 98 10.28 -19.48 -4.39
CA LYS A 98 11.75 -19.47 -4.50
C LYS A 98 12.44 -19.37 -3.15
N ARG A 99 11.80 -18.77 -2.15
CA ARG A 99 12.31 -18.59 -0.78
C ARG A 99 11.86 -19.67 0.20
N GLY A 100 11.11 -20.68 -0.24
CA GLY A 100 10.57 -21.72 0.64
C GLY A 100 9.53 -21.20 1.64
N VAL A 101 8.87 -20.08 1.34
CA VAL A 101 7.81 -19.51 2.19
C VAL A 101 6.47 -20.07 1.75
N THR A 102 5.78 -20.74 2.66
CA THR A 102 4.43 -21.30 2.41
C THR A 102 3.37 -20.22 2.60
N TYR A 103 2.47 -20.08 1.62
CA TYR A 103 1.31 -19.20 1.76
C TYR A 103 0.36 -19.76 2.83
N ALA A 104 0.04 -18.93 3.82
CA ALA A 104 -0.76 -19.32 4.97
C ALA A 104 -1.82 -18.26 5.27
N HIS A 105 -2.86 -18.63 6.00
CA HIS A 105 -3.81 -17.68 6.54
C HIS A 105 -3.15 -16.85 7.65
N LEU A 106 -3.48 -15.56 7.69
CA LEU A 106 -3.09 -14.65 8.76
C LEU A 106 -4.35 -14.09 9.43
N SER A 107 -4.26 -13.75 10.72
CA SER A 107 -5.31 -12.99 11.39
C SER A 107 -5.47 -11.60 10.75
N PRO A 108 -6.69 -11.04 10.75
CA PRO A 108 -6.94 -9.70 10.24
C PRO A 108 -6.12 -8.63 10.98
N ALA A 109 -5.42 -7.80 10.23
CA ALA A 109 -4.69 -6.64 10.75
C ALA A 109 -5.64 -5.48 11.06
N ARG A 110 -5.30 -4.63 12.04
CA ARG A 110 -6.14 -3.49 12.45
C ARG A 110 -6.21 -2.35 11.42
N TYR A 111 -5.20 -2.17 10.57
CA TYR A 111 -5.02 -0.95 9.75
C TYR A 111 -6.23 -0.62 8.87
N ALA A 112 -6.56 -1.49 7.92
CA ALA A 112 -7.66 -1.25 6.99
C ALA A 112 -9.05 -1.31 7.68
N ALA A 113 -9.14 -1.96 8.85
CA ALA A 113 -10.37 -1.94 9.65
C ALA A 113 -10.54 -0.57 10.34
N GLY A 114 -9.48 -0.05 10.96
CA GLY A 114 -9.49 1.24 11.65
C GLY A 114 -9.80 2.41 10.70
N LEU A 115 -9.29 2.39 9.46
CA LEU A 115 -9.70 3.36 8.45
C LEU A 115 -11.19 3.21 8.09
N ARG A 116 -11.69 1.97 7.95
CA ARG A 116 -13.09 1.72 7.59
C ARG A 116 -14.10 2.13 8.66
N GLU A 117 -13.70 2.26 9.93
CA GLU A 117 -14.59 2.71 11.01
C GLU A 117 -15.14 4.12 10.77
N ALA A 118 -14.36 4.98 10.11
CA ALA A 118 -14.78 6.35 9.82
C ALA A 118 -15.60 6.49 8.52
N VAL A 119 -15.76 5.42 7.73
CA VAL A 119 -16.46 5.46 6.43
C VAL A 119 -17.97 5.67 6.63
N ARG A 120 -18.53 6.67 5.94
CA ARG A 120 -19.97 6.95 5.93
C ARG A 120 -20.78 5.78 5.36
N THR A 121 -22.02 5.62 5.81
CA THR A 121 -22.89 4.51 5.38
C THR A 121 -23.63 4.77 4.08
N GLU A 122 -24.00 6.03 3.82
CA GLU A 122 -24.83 6.44 2.69
C GLU A 122 -24.03 7.02 1.53
N ASP A 123 -24.51 6.77 0.31
CA ASP A 123 -23.96 7.36 -0.91
C ASP A 123 -24.45 8.81 -1.12
N PRO A 124 -23.64 9.69 -1.75
CA PRO A 124 -22.31 9.43 -2.33
C PRO A 124 -21.16 9.43 -1.32
N GLY A 125 -21.42 9.80 -0.06
CA GLY A 125 -20.38 9.95 0.96
C GLY A 125 -19.59 8.67 1.23
N ARG A 126 -20.27 7.51 1.23
CA ARG A 126 -19.64 6.19 1.35
C ARG A 126 -18.65 5.93 0.21
N LEU A 127 -19.05 6.16 -1.04
CA LEU A 127 -18.17 5.98 -2.19
C LEU A 127 -16.92 6.87 -2.08
N VAL A 128 -17.10 8.16 -1.80
CA VAL A 128 -16.00 9.12 -1.60
C VAL A 128 -15.03 8.60 -0.55
N ASP A 129 -15.53 8.18 0.61
CA ASP A 129 -14.69 7.71 1.71
C ASP A 129 -13.94 6.41 1.38
N VAL A 130 -14.60 5.45 0.73
CA VAL A 130 -13.95 4.20 0.33
C VAL A 130 -12.83 4.45 -0.68
N LEU A 131 -13.01 5.40 -1.60
CA LEU A 131 -12.00 5.78 -2.57
C LEU A 131 -10.82 6.51 -1.91
N ILE A 132 -11.07 7.42 -0.96
CA ILE A 132 -10.02 8.06 -0.15
C ILE A 132 -9.22 7.02 0.64
N VAL A 133 -9.89 6.08 1.29
CA VAL A 133 -9.24 4.98 2.01
C VAL A 133 -8.38 4.14 1.07
N GLY A 134 -8.87 3.87 -0.15
CA GLY A 134 -8.09 3.23 -1.21
C GLY A 134 -6.81 4.01 -1.52
N ALA A 135 -6.92 5.31 -1.81
CA ALA A 135 -5.79 6.18 -2.12
C ALA A 135 -4.72 6.14 -1.02
N ILE A 136 -5.14 6.22 0.25
CA ILE A 136 -4.25 6.20 1.42
C ILE A 136 -3.53 4.85 1.57
N ILE A 137 -4.22 3.74 1.34
CA ILE A 137 -3.62 2.40 1.41
C ILE A 137 -2.52 2.26 0.34
N GLU A 138 -2.80 2.63 -0.91
CA GLU A 138 -1.84 2.54 -2.02
C GLU A 138 -0.63 3.48 -1.78
N ALA A 139 -0.88 4.71 -1.32
CA ALA A 139 0.19 5.65 -0.98
C ALA A 139 1.11 5.10 0.12
N ARG A 140 0.54 4.53 1.20
CA ARG A 140 1.34 3.92 2.26
C ARG A 140 2.07 2.67 1.80
N SER A 141 1.47 1.84 0.94
CA SER A 141 2.14 0.69 0.33
C SER A 141 3.37 1.14 -0.45
N CYS A 142 3.22 2.14 -1.32
CA CYS A 142 4.31 2.70 -2.10
C CYS A 142 5.45 3.22 -1.20
N GLU A 143 5.12 4.01 -0.17
CA GLU A 143 6.10 4.54 0.77
C GLU A 143 6.85 3.44 1.52
N ARG A 144 6.17 2.36 1.94
CA ARG A 144 6.78 1.21 2.61
C ARG A 144 7.69 0.41 1.69
N PHE A 145 7.29 0.18 0.43
CA PHE A 145 8.16 -0.47 -0.54
C PHE A 145 9.44 0.34 -0.75
N ALA A 146 9.33 1.65 -0.92
CA ALA A 146 10.47 2.54 -1.11
C ALA A 146 11.38 2.61 0.13
N ALA A 147 10.80 2.68 1.34
CA ALA A 147 11.56 2.72 2.58
C ALA A 147 12.31 1.40 2.86
N LEU A 148 11.70 0.26 2.51
CA LEU A 148 12.26 -1.05 2.81
C LEU A 148 13.29 -1.52 1.76
N ALA A 149 13.09 -1.20 0.48
CA ALA A 149 13.92 -1.68 -0.63
C ALA A 149 15.44 -1.52 -0.43
N PRO A 150 15.99 -0.42 0.10
CA PRO A 150 17.43 -0.26 0.32
C PRO A 150 18.04 -1.26 1.31
N SER A 151 17.22 -1.90 2.15
CA SER A 151 17.66 -2.84 3.19
C SER A 151 17.47 -4.31 2.80
N LEU A 152 16.95 -4.58 1.61
CA LEU A 152 16.63 -5.93 1.13
C LEU A 152 17.75 -6.50 0.25
N ASP A 153 17.72 -7.81 0.03
CA ASP A 153 18.54 -8.43 -1.01
C ASP A 153 18.12 -7.95 -2.41
N GLU A 154 19.07 -7.99 -3.34
CA GLU A 154 18.93 -7.45 -4.71
C GLU A 154 17.61 -7.85 -5.38
N LYS A 155 17.21 -9.12 -5.29
CA LYS A 155 16.01 -9.61 -5.98
C LYS A 155 14.71 -9.06 -5.39
N LEU A 156 14.62 -8.96 -4.06
CA LEU A 156 13.42 -8.41 -3.43
C LEU A 156 13.38 -6.89 -3.53
N ALA A 157 14.54 -6.23 -3.44
CA ALA A 157 14.67 -4.79 -3.65
C ALA A 157 14.23 -4.41 -5.08
N GLU A 158 14.70 -5.13 -6.11
CA GLU A 158 14.27 -4.93 -7.50
C GLU A 158 12.76 -5.10 -7.66
N PHE A 159 12.19 -6.14 -7.05
CA PHE A 159 10.74 -6.36 -7.10
C PHE A 159 9.97 -5.21 -6.44
N TYR A 160 10.31 -4.80 -5.22
CA TYR A 160 9.62 -3.72 -4.52
C TYR A 160 9.76 -2.38 -5.25
N ASN A 161 10.95 -2.07 -5.79
CA ASN A 161 11.13 -0.89 -6.64
C ASN A 161 10.29 -0.94 -7.92
N SER A 162 10.03 -2.13 -8.48
CA SER A 162 9.19 -2.29 -9.66
C SER A 162 7.71 -1.98 -9.41
N LEU A 163 7.25 -2.10 -8.15
CA LEU A 163 5.86 -1.83 -7.76
C LEU A 163 5.57 -0.33 -7.58
N LEU A 164 6.57 0.49 -7.25
CA LEU A 164 6.38 1.90 -6.89
C LEU A 164 5.57 2.69 -7.92
N LYS A 165 5.82 2.45 -9.21
CA LYS A 165 5.12 3.16 -10.29
C LYS A 165 3.64 2.77 -10.40
N SER A 166 3.28 1.50 -10.15
CA SER A 166 1.88 1.09 -10.15
C SER A 166 1.15 1.64 -8.93
N GLU A 167 1.75 1.53 -7.74
CA GLU A 167 1.17 2.00 -6.48
C GLU A 167 0.90 3.51 -6.49
N ALA A 168 1.89 4.31 -6.94
CA ALA A 168 1.71 5.77 -7.08
C ALA A 168 0.56 6.13 -8.04
N ARG A 169 0.43 5.38 -9.15
CA ARG A 169 -0.70 5.56 -10.08
C ARG A 169 -2.02 5.14 -9.47
N HIS A 170 -2.07 4.05 -8.70
CA HIS A 170 -3.30 3.59 -8.05
C HIS A 170 -3.79 4.59 -7.01
N TYR A 171 -2.87 5.14 -6.20
CA TYR A 171 -3.12 6.26 -5.30
C TYR A 171 -3.80 7.43 -6.03
N GLN A 172 -3.20 7.92 -7.12
CA GLN A 172 -3.74 9.04 -7.91
C GLN A 172 -5.10 8.72 -8.55
N ASP A 173 -5.25 7.51 -9.08
CA ASP A 173 -6.51 7.07 -9.69
C ASP A 173 -7.64 7.00 -8.64
N TYR A 174 -7.37 6.52 -7.43
CA TYR A 174 -8.34 6.52 -6.33
C TYR A 174 -8.74 7.94 -5.91
N LEU A 175 -7.77 8.83 -5.73
CA LEU A 175 -8.04 10.21 -5.30
C LEU A 175 -8.88 10.97 -6.34
N LYS A 176 -8.54 10.82 -7.62
CA LYS A 176 -9.33 11.40 -8.72
C LYS A 176 -10.76 10.88 -8.76
N LEU A 177 -10.96 9.57 -8.58
CA LEU A 177 -12.31 9.00 -8.49
C LEU A 177 -13.09 9.57 -7.29
N ALA A 178 -12.41 9.83 -6.17
CA ALA A 178 -13.05 10.41 -4.99
C ALA A 178 -13.53 11.84 -5.24
N GLU A 179 -12.71 12.68 -5.88
CA GLU A 179 -13.08 14.04 -6.28
C GLU A 179 -14.27 14.05 -7.26
N GLN A 180 -14.26 13.15 -8.23
CA GLN A 180 -15.36 12.97 -9.18
C GLN A 180 -16.66 12.55 -8.47
N ALA A 181 -16.58 11.59 -7.53
CA ALA A 181 -17.73 11.13 -6.76
C ALA A 181 -18.28 12.22 -5.82
N ASN A 182 -17.41 13.11 -5.32
CA ASN A 182 -17.79 14.24 -4.47
C ASN A 182 -18.34 15.44 -5.29
N GLY A 183 -18.01 15.53 -6.58
CA GLY A 183 -18.31 16.68 -7.42
C GLY A 183 -17.42 17.90 -7.12
N GLY A 184 -16.23 17.68 -6.52
CA GLY A 184 -15.34 18.73 -6.08
C GLY A 184 -14.22 18.22 -5.16
N PRO A 185 -13.42 19.14 -4.60
CA PRO A 185 -12.27 18.82 -3.76
C PRO A 185 -12.65 17.96 -2.54
N VAL A 186 -11.72 17.11 -2.09
CA VAL A 186 -11.92 16.19 -0.96
C VAL A 186 -10.91 16.41 0.17
N ASP A 187 -10.17 17.51 0.14
CA ASP A 187 -9.03 17.82 1.02
C ASP A 187 -9.37 17.68 2.51
N ASP A 188 -10.49 18.26 2.95
CA ASP A 188 -10.92 18.18 4.36
C ASP A 188 -11.14 16.73 4.78
N ARG A 189 -11.78 15.93 3.91
CA ARG A 189 -12.08 14.53 4.20
C ARG A 189 -10.82 13.66 4.14
N VAL A 190 -9.91 13.97 3.22
CA VAL A 190 -8.58 13.35 3.16
C VAL A 190 -7.82 13.63 4.45
N ALA A 191 -7.79 14.88 4.92
CA ALA A 191 -7.09 15.27 6.15
C ALA A 191 -7.63 14.50 7.39
N GLU A 192 -8.94 14.29 7.48
CA GLU A 192 -9.54 13.46 8.54
C GLU A 192 -9.04 12.01 8.50
N PHE A 193 -9.01 11.38 7.33
CA PHE A 193 -8.50 10.01 7.20
C PHE A 193 -6.99 9.91 7.40
N LEU A 194 -6.20 10.90 6.97
CA LEU A 194 -4.76 10.94 7.21
C LEU A 194 -4.44 11.05 8.70
N ALA A 195 -5.23 11.79 9.49
CA ALA A 195 -5.06 11.82 10.94
C ALA A 195 -5.29 10.45 11.60
N ILE A 196 -6.26 9.67 11.11
CA ILE A 196 -6.49 8.28 11.55
C ILE A 196 -5.33 7.39 11.12
N GLU A 197 -4.88 7.53 9.88
CA GLU A 197 -3.78 6.75 9.30
C GLU A 197 -2.48 6.96 10.07
N GLN A 198 -2.11 8.21 10.36
CA GLN A 198 -0.92 8.56 11.12
C GLN A 198 -0.91 7.81 12.45
N LYS A 199 -2.04 7.86 13.17
CA LYS A 199 -2.18 7.18 14.46
C LYS A 199 -2.00 5.67 14.31
N LEU A 200 -2.56 5.05 13.26
CA LEU A 200 -2.42 3.61 13.02
C LEU A 200 -0.97 3.20 12.70
N ILE A 201 -0.24 4.03 11.96
CA ILE A 201 1.14 3.81 11.53
C ILE A 201 2.15 4.06 12.66
N GLU A 202 1.92 5.06 13.52
CA GLU A 202 2.88 5.43 14.58
C GLU A 202 2.61 4.70 15.90
N SER A 203 1.36 4.32 16.19
CA SER A 203 1.03 3.65 17.45
C SER A 203 1.53 2.21 17.45
N PRO A 204 2.01 1.69 18.61
CA PRO A 204 2.40 0.29 18.72
C PRO A 204 1.32 -0.70 18.27
N ASP A 205 1.77 -1.82 17.70
CA ASP A 205 0.94 -2.94 17.27
C ASP A 205 1.37 -4.23 17.98
N SER A 206 0.45 -5.18 18.12
CA SER A 206 0.73 -6.47 18.76
C SER A 206 1.26 -7.51 17.77
N GLU A 207 1.05 -7.29 16.47
CA GLU A 207 1.48 -8.22 15.43
C GLU A 207 2.06 -7.48 14.23
N PHE A 208 3.08 -8.08 13.63
CA PHE A 208 3.70 -7.52 12.43
C PHE A 208 2.85 -7.81 11.19
N ARG A 209 2.55 -6.77 10.43
CA ARG A 209 1.85 -6.82 9.14
C ARG A 209 2.44 -5.78 8.18
N PHE A 210 2.16 -5.93 6.90
CA PHE A 210 2.61 -5.00 5.86
C PHE A 210 2.15 -3.57 6.13
N HIS A 211 0.96 -3.37 6.74
CA HIS A 211 0.46 -2.06 7.18
C HIS A 211 0.36 -1.90 8.72
N SER A 212 1.03 -2.73 9.53
CA SER A 212 1.00 -2.57 11.00
C SER A 212 1.75 -1.32 11.47
N GLY A 213 1.46 -0.86 12.69
CA GLY A 213 2.37 0.04 13.41
C GLY A 213 3.65 -0.68 13.88
N PRO A 214 4.52 -0.02 14.67
CA PRO A 214 5.68 -0.63 15.29
C PRO A 214 5.30 -1.78 16.21
N VAL A 215 5.90 -2.95 16.02
CA VAL A 215 5.83 -4.01 17.02
C VAL A 215 6.98 -3.78 18.00
N LEU A 216 6.66 -3.54 19.27
CA LEU A 216 7.68 -3.40 20.29
C LEU A 216 8.35 -4.77 20.50
N ALA A 217 9.68 -4.79 20.50
CA ALA A 217 10.42 -5.99 20.89
C ALA A 217 10.02 -6.35 22.33
N GLY A 218 9.49 -7.56 22.53
CA GLY A 218 9.23 -8.14 23.84
C GLY A 218 10.49 -8.55 24.56
#